data_AF-A0A3M7SLI7-F1
#
_entry.id   AF-A0A3M7SLI7-F1
#
_cell.length_a   1.000
_cell.length_b   1.000
_cell.length_c   1.000
_cell.angle_alpha   90.00
_cell.angle_beta   90.00
_cell.angle_gamma   90.00
#
_symmetry.space_group_name_H-M   'P 1'
#
loop_
_entity.id
_entity.type
_entity.pdbx_description
1 polymer ?
#
loop_
_entity_poly.entity_id
_entity_poly.type
_entity_poly.pdbx_seq_one_letter_code
_entity_poly.pdbx_strand_id
1 'polypeptide(L)'
;MKNSPTQNSNVIQIIKICVQELPPAHYLTLKYLMEHLYKVSKYSSKNQMNYENLAIVFGPTLMRSINPDPILALKNTHKEQKITELMIANCSIKFL
;
A
#
# COMPACT_ATOMS: atom_id res chain seq x y z
N MET A 1 19.39 7.75 0.70
CA MET A 1 19.06 7.52 2.13
C MET A 1 18.18 6.29 2.19
N LYS A 2 18.74 5.13 2.57
CA LYS A 2 17.99 3.87 2.69
C LYS A 2 17.31 3.89 4.06
N ASN A 3 15.98 3.76 4.09
CA ASN A 3 15.19 3.85 5.32
C ASN A 3 15.65 2.80 6.32
N SER A 4 15.93 3.23 7.56
CA SER A 4 16.34 2.34 8.64
C SER A 4 15.21 1.37 9.03
N PRO A 5 15.51 0.14 9.46
CA PRO A 5 14.51 -0.88 9.80
C PRO A 5 13.48 -0.40 10.84
N THR A 6 13.89 0.46 11.76
CA THR A 6 13.08 1.01 12.86
C THR A 6 12.01 2.00 12.39
N GLN A 7 12.25 2.78 11.33
CA GLN A 7 11.27 3.77 10.84
C GLN A 7 10.10 3.11 10.10
N ASN A 8 10.36 2.04 9.35
CA ASN A 8 9.30 1.32 8.62
C ASN A 8 8.34 0.62 9.58
N SER A 9 8.82 0.13 10.75
CA SER A 9 7.98 -0.53 11.76
C SER A 9 6.86 0.39 12.28
N ASN A 10 7.18 1.64 12.61
CA ASN A 10 6.20 2.60 13.10
C ASN A 10 5.15 2.95 12.04
N VAL A 11 5.57 3.15 10.79
CA VAL A 11 4.66 3.44 9.67
C VAL A 11 3.71 2.28 9.42
N ILE A 12 4.23 1.05 9.43
CA ILE A 12 3.44 -0.16 9.27
C ILE A 12 2.38 -0.28 10.37
N GLN A 13 2.73 0.04 11.62
CA GLN A 13 1.77 0.04 12.73
C GLN A 13 0.67 1.09 12.56
N ILE A 14 1.00 2.29 12.07
CA ILE A 14 0.01 3.33 11.78
C ILE A 14 -0.93 2.89 10.66
N ILE A 15 -0.38 2.33 9.56
CA ILE A 15 -1.17 1.79 8.46
C ILE A 15 -2.17 0.75 8.97
N LYS A 16 -1.71 -0.16 9.84
CA LYS A 16 -2.57 -1.18 10.46
C LYS A 16 -3.77 -0.57 11.17
N ILE A 17 -3.54 0.41 12.05
CA ILE A 17 -4.61 1.09 12.79
C ILE A 17 -5.57 1.76 11.81
N CYS A 18 -5.07 2.53 10.84
CA CYS A 18 -5.94 3.21 9.87
C CYS A 18 -6.80 2.25 9.04
N VAL A 19 -6.26 1.09 8.66
CA VAL A 19 -7.02 0.12 7.89
C VAL A 19 -8.10 -0.56 8.75
N GLN A 20 -7.84 -0.80 10.03
CA GLN A 20 -8.84 -1.34 10.96
C GLN A 20 -10.02 -0.39 11.22
N GLU A 21 -9.82 0.91 11.05
CA GLU A 21 -10.86 1.94 11.16
C GLU A 21 -11.72 2.09 9.89
N LEU A 22 -11.41 1.37 8.81
CA LEU A 22 -12.21 1.43 7.59
C LEU A 22 -13.60 0.79 7.79
N PRO A 23 -14.64 1.29 7.10
CA PRO A 23 -15.93 0.61 7.06
C PRO A 23 -15.78 -0.87 6.66
N PRO A 24 -16.58 -1.80 7.22
CA PRO A 24 -16.37 -3.25 7.06
C PRO A 24 -16.21 -3.72 5.61
N ALA A 25 -17.02 -3.17 4.69
CA ALA A 25 -16.93 -3.52 3.27
C ALA A 25 -15.61 -3.08 2.62
N HIS A 26 -15.09 -1.89 2.98
CA HIS A 26 -13.83 -1.38 2.46
C HIS A 26 -12.65 -2.18 3.01
N TYR A 27 -12.65 -2.47 4.31
CA TYR A 27 -11.63 -3.28 4.95
C TYR A 27 -11.53 -4.68 4.32
N LEU A 28 -12.66 -5.39 4.15
CA LEU A 28 -12.66 -6.75 3.59
C LEU A 28 -12.17 -6.75 2.13
N THR A 29 -12.60 -5.76 1.35
CA THR A 29 -12.18 -5.60 -0.05
C THR A 29 -10.67 -5.32 -0.13
N LEU A 30 -10.18 -4.38 0.67
CA LEU A 30 -8.77 -4.02 0.71
C LEU A 30 -7.91 -5.21 1.16
N LYS A 31 -8.35 -5.95 2.19
CA LYS A 31 -7.69 -7.16 2.66
C LYS A 31 -7.53 -8.20 1.56
N TYR A 32 -8.63 -8.55 0.91
CA TYR A 32 -8.62 -9.53 -0.17
C TYR A 32 -7.71 -9.08 -1.33
N LEU A 33 -7.78 -7.79 -1.69
CA LEU A 33 -6.94 -7.22 -2.73
C LEU A 33 -5.45 -7.30 -2.36
N MET A 34 -5.05 -6.88 -1.16
CA MET A 34 -3.64 -6.92 -0.74
C MET A 34 -3.08 -8.35 -0.75
N GLU A 35 -3.87 -9.33 -0.29
CA GLU A 35 -3.51 -10.76 -0.35
C GLU A 35 -3.37 -11.27 -1.80
N HIS A 36 -4.24 -10.82 -2.70
CA HIS A 36 -4.13 -11.17 -4.12
C HIS A 36 -2.87 -10.57 -4.75
N LEU A 37 -2.62 -9.28 -4.53
CA LEU A 37 -1.44 -8.60 -5.08
C LEU A 37 -0.13 -9.18 -4.53
N TYR A 38 -0.12 -9.65 -3.28
CA TYR A 38 1.00 -10.40 -2.73
C TYR A 38 1.24 -11.71 -3.48
N LYS A 39 0.18 -12.45 -3.80
CA LYS A 39 0.31 -13.66 -4.62
C LYS A 39 0.85 -13.33 -6.01
N VAL A 40 0.37 -12.25 -6.65
CA VAL A 40 0.87 -11.80 -7.95
C VAL A 40 2.37 -11.51 -7.90
N SER A 41 2.85 -10.87 -6.84
CA SER A 41 4.28 -10.50 -6.73
C SER A 41 5.21 -11.68 -6.50
N LYS A 42 4.71 -12.80 -5.97
CA LYS A 42 5.47 -14.06 -5.89
C LYS A 42 5.83 -14.64 -7.25
N TYR A 43 5.12 -14.24 -8.30
CA TYR A 43 5.41 -14.62 -9.68
C TYR A 43 6.17 -13.52 -10.45
N SER A 44 6.80 -12.58 -9.75
CA SER A 44 7.51 -11.43 -10.36
C SER A 44 8.60 -11.85 -11.36
N SER A 45 9.24 -13.01 -11.20
CA SER A 45 10.19 -13.54 -12.19
C SER A 45 9.56 -13.82 -13.56
N LYS A 46 8.24 -14.03 -13.63
CA LYS A 46 7.49 -14.30 -14.86
C LYS A 46 6.67 -13.11 -15.32
N ASN A 47 5.93 -12.46 -14.42
CA ASN A 47 5.01 -11.38 -14.76
C ASN A 47 5.62 -9.98 -14.62
N GLN A 48 6.87 -9.85 -14.11
CA GLN A 48 7.58 -8.59 -13.89
C GLN A 48 6.90 -7.61 -12.90
N MET A 49 5.93 -8.09 -12.12
CA MET A 49 5.18 -7.27 -11.16
C MET A 49 5.65 -7.55 -9.74
N ASN A 50 6.66 -6.81 -9.26
CA ASN A 50 7.04 -6.81 -7.83
C ASN A 50 6.11 -5.88 -7.01
N TYR A 51 6.30 -5.79 -5.69
CA TYR A 51 5.48 -4.92 -4.82
C TYR A 51 5.51 -3.44 -5.24
N GLU A 52 6.68 -2.96 -5.66
CA GLU A 52 6.88 -1.56 -6.08
C GLU A 52 6.09 -1.24 -7.35
N ASN A 53 6.18 -2.12 -8.36
CA ASN A 53 5.45 -1.98 -9.63
C ASN A 53 3.94 -2.04 -9.43
N LEU A 54 3.46 -2.95 -8.58
CA LEU A 54 2.04 -3.03 -8.23
C LEU A 54 1.59 -1.77 -7.49
N ALA A 55 2.41 -1.23 -6.59
CA ALA A 55 2.09 -0.03 -5.85
C ALA A 55 2.02 1.24 -6.72
N ILE A 56 2.83 1.33 -7.79
CA ILE A 56 2.74 2.42 -8.76
C ILE A 56 1.35 2.47 -9.42
N VAL A 57 0.78 1.30 -9.74
CA VAL A 57 -0.53 1.19 -10.39
C VAL A 57 -1.67 1.39 -9.40
N PHE A 58 -1.60 0.72 -8.24
CA PHE A 58 -2.71 0.68 -7.29
C PHE A 58 -2.73 1.86 -6.32
N GLY A 59 -1.59 2.50 -6.03
CA GLY A 59 -1.51 3.66 -5.14
C GLY A 59 -2.52 4.76 -5.45
N PRO A 60 -2.49 5.37 -6.65
CA PRO A 60 -3.43 6.42 -7.04
C PRO A 60 -4.88 5.90 -7.26
N THR A 61 -5.05 4.59 -7.42
CA THR A 61 -6.38 3.98 -7.60
C THR A 61 -7.09 3.78 -6.25
N LEU A 62 -6.34 3.43 -5.20
CA LEU A 62 -6.87 3.15 -3.87
C LEU A 62 -6.98 4.39 -2.99
N MET A 63 -6.11 5.39 -3.22
CA MET A 63 -6.06 6.62 -2.44
C MET A 63 -6.31 7.81 -3.35
N ARG A 64 -7.27 8.65 -2.97
CA ARG A 64 -7.56 9.90 -3.67
C ARG A 64 -7.11 11.07 -2.79
N SER A 65 -6.22 11.90 -3.31
CA SER A 65 -5.93 13.20 -2.71
C SER A 65 -7.21 14.06 -2.69
N ILE A 66 -7.62 14.48 -1.50
CA ILE A 66 -8.73 15.45 -1.31
C ILE A 66 -8.22 16.89 -1.53
N ASN A 67 -6.91 17.07 -1.70
CA ASN A 67 -6.32 18.39 -1.89
C ASN A 67 -6.66 18.93 -3.30
N PRO A 68 -7.28 20.12 -3.42
CA PRO A 68 -7.61 20.73 -4.70
C PRO A 68 -6.38 21.25 -5.46
N ASP A 69 -5.23 21.43 -4.80
CA ASP A 69 -3.98 21.83 -5.46
C ASP A 69 -3.35 20.64 -6.21
N PRO A 70 -3.27 20.68 -7.55
CA PRO A 70 -2.71 19.60 -8.35
C PRO A 70 -1.24 19.29 -8.04
N ILE A 71 -0.45 20.30 -7.66
CA ILE A 71 0.98 20.14 -7.36
C ILE A 71 1.16 19.40 -6.03
N LEU A 72 0.34 19.72 -5.03
CA LEU A 72 0.34 19.00 -3.76
C LEU A 72 -0.22 17.58 -3.90
N ALA A 73 -1.25 17.39 -4.73
CA ALA A 73 -1.77 16.06 -5.06
C ALA A 73 -0.69 15.18 -5.71
N LEU A 74 0.06 15.70 -6.69
CA LEU A 74 1.19 15.02 -7.32
C LEU A 74 2.30 14.65 -6.32
N LYS A 75 2.60 15.54 -5.36
CA LYS A 75 3.59 15.25 -4.30
C LYS A 75 3.16 14.12 -3.38
N ASN A 76 1.86 13.90 -3.20
CA ASN A 76 1.33 12.82 -2.36
C ASN A 76 1.36 11.46 -3.06
N THR A 77 1.41 11.43 -4.39
CA THR A 77 1.42 10.17 -5.18
C THR A 77 2.55 9.22 -4.75
N HIS A 78 3.75 9.74 -4.47
CA HIS A 78 4.85 8.91 -3.97
C HIS A 78 4.57 8.30 -2.59
N LYS A 79 3.85 9.00 -1.72
CA LYS A 79 3.46 8.48 -0.41
C LYS A 79 2.37 7.41 -0.55
N GLU A 80 1.38 7.64 -1.40
CA GLU A 80 0.32 6.67 -1.72
C GLU A 80 0.89 5.36 -2.28
N GLN A 81 1.85 5.48 -3.20
CA GLN A 81 2.62 4.33 -3.70
C GLN A 81 3.34 3.63 -2.54
N LYS A 82 4.08 4.36 -1.71
CA LYS A 82 4.83 3.73 -0.63
C LYS A 82 3.95 3.00 0.40
N ILE A 83 2.81 3.60 0.75
CA ILE A 83 1.83 2.98 1.65
C ILE A 83 1.28 1.69 1.02
N THR A 84 0.95 1.71 -0.27
CA THR A 84 0.46 0.53 -1.00
C THR A 84 1.50 -0.58 -1.05
N GLU A 85 2.75 -0.26 -1.36
CA GLU A 85 3.86 -1.22 -1.35
C GLU A 85 4.00 -1.90 0.02
N LEU A 86 3.96 -1.12 1.11
CA LEU A 86 4.04 -1.63 2.47
C LEU A 86 2.84 -2.50 2.83
N MET A 87 1.62 -2.14 2.41
CA MET A 87 0.43 -2.96 2.62
C MET A 87 0.55 -4.31 1.91
N ILE A 88 1.01 -4.34 0.65
CA ILE A 88 1.17 -5.60 -0.09
C ILE A 88 2.29 -6.45 0.54
N ALA A 89 3.46 -5.86 0.83
CA ALA A 89 4.61 -6.59 1.34
C ALA A 89 4.39 -7.20 2.73
N ASN A 90 3.49 -6.61 3.54
CA ASN A 90 3.21 -7.04 4.91
C ASN A 90 1.84 -7.69 5.08
N CYS A 91 1.07 -7.93 4.02
CA CYS A 91 -0.30 -8.45 4.13
C CYS A 91 -0.38 -9.84 4.81
N SER A 92 0.71 -10.62 4.76
CA SER A 92 0.76 -12.01 5.22
C SER A 92 0.83 -12.17 6.75
N ILE A 93 1.22 -11.14 7.50
CA ILE A 93 1.39 -11.22 8.97
C ILE A 93 0.14 -10.67 9.66
N LYS A 94 -1.03 -11.31 9.54
CA LYS A 94 -2.27 -10.93 10.27
C LYS A 94 -2.45 -9.39 10.43
N PHE A 95 -2.13 -8.64 9.38
CA PHE A 95 -1.94 -7.19 9.45
C PHE A 95 -3.23 -6.44 9.23
N LEU A 96 -4.13 -7.05 8.46
CA LEU A 96 -5.46 -6.59 8.16
C LEU A 96 -6.42 -7.40 9.00
#